data_AF-A0A970HFD8-F1
#
_entry.id   AF-A0A970HFD8-F1
#
_cell.length_a   1.000
_cell.length_b   1.000
_cell.length_c   1.000
_cell.angle_alpha   90.00
_cell.angle_beta   90.00
_cell.angle_gamma   90.00
#
_symmetry.space_group_name_H-M   'P 1'
#
loop_
_entity.id
_entity.type
_entity.pdbx_description
1 polymer ?
#
loop_
_entity_poly.entity_id
_entity_poly.type
_entity_poly.pdbx_seq_one_letter_code
_entity_poly.pdbx_strand_id
1 'polypeptide(L)'
;MKKILSLILVISISLFFLAFSIEINSYNKNYYLRSYEKHGVYDVTKRSEEDLSVITNDIISYLKGHGGDELLTPHFNEREVLHMRDVQDLFNLARTIKYISFLVSLAIIFLFLYRKEYISLGRTLFYGPFFLYFLLILLAILASKDFTKYFTYFHLVFFDNDLWILDPRTDLMIQMLPEAFFMGMALRILLSFLVFLSIIQIIGKIYERRGLKSYENLSGEIKGNIFKKQ
;
A
#
# COMPACT_ATOMS: atom_id res chain seq x y z
N MET A 1 9.08 -27.40 2.98
CA MET A 1 8.80 -26.62 1.74
C MET A 1 7.47 -25.87 1.78
N LYS A 2 6.31 -26.52 1.98
CA LYS A 2 4.99 -25.83 1.94
C LYS A 2 4.84 -24.66 2.91
N LYS A 3 5.26 -24.82 4.17
CA LYS A 3 5.23 -23.74 5.17
C LYS A 3 6.05 -22.50 4.75
N ILE A 4 7.20 -22.74 4.12
CA ILE A 4 8.09 -21.67 3.62
C ILE A 4 7.41 -20.95 2.46
N LEU A 5 6.85 -21.69 1.49
CA LEU A 5 6.09 -21.10 0.38
C LEU A 5 4.88 -20.30 0.87
N SER A 6 4.17 -20.81 1.88
CA SER A 6 3.05 -20.09 2.51
C SER A 6 3.51 -18.79 3.17
N LEU A 7 4.62 -18.82 3.91
CA LEU A 7 5.17 -17.62 4.55
C LEU A 7 5.59 -16.58 3.51
N ILE A 8 6.34 -17.00 2.48
CA ILE A 8 6.76 -16.10 1.40
C ILE A 8 5.54 -15.51 0.71
N LEU A 9 4.52 -16.32 0.41
CA LEU A 9 3.28 -15.85 -0.22
C LEU A 9 2.56 -14.80 0.64
N VAL A 10 2.45 -15.02 1.95
CA VAL A 10 1.81 -14.05 2.85
C VAL A 10 2.57 -12.73 2.88
N ILE A 11 3.90 -12.79 2.95
CA ILE A 11 4.74 -11.58 2.94
C ILE A 11 4.62 -10.86 1.60
N SER A 12 4.82 -11.57 0.48
CA SER A 12 4.80 -10.97 -0.85
C SER A 12 3.44 -10.40 -1.20
N ILE A 13 2.34 -11.10 -0.93
CA ILE A 13 1.01 -10.58 -1.28
C ILE A 13 0.64 -9.35 -0.45
N SER A 14 1.10 -9.31 0.80
CA SER A 14 0.87 -8.17 1.70
C SER A 14 1.70 -6.95 1.28
N LEU A 15 2.98 -7.15 0.93
CA LEU A 15 3.83 -6.10 0.37
C LEU A 15 3.27 -5.54 -0.94
N PHE A 16 2.79 -6.41 -1.83
CA PHE A 16 2.12 -5.99 -3.06
C PHE A 16 0.92 -5.10 -2.77
N PHE A 17 -0.02 -5.53 -1.92
CA PHE A 17 -1.21 -4.75 -1.62
C PHE A 17 -0.92 -3.46 -0.85
N LEU A 18 0.10 -3.44 0.00
CA LEU A 18 0.54 -2.22 0.68
C LEU A 18 1.07 -1.21 -0.34
N ALA A 19 2.02 -1.62 -1.18
CA ALA A 19 2.60 -0.76 -2.20
C ALA A 19 1.56 -0.29 -3.24
N PHE A 20 0.63 -1.18 -3.62
CA PHE A 20 -0.49 -0.82 -4.48
C PHE A 20 -1.45 0.18 -3.81
N SER A 21 -1.70 0.05 -2.50
CA SER A 21 -2.51 0.99 -1.73
C SER A 21 -1.88 2.38 -1.64
N ILE A 22 -0.56 2.45 -1.45
CA ILE A 22 0.20 3.71 -1.51
C ILE A 22 0.01 4.34 -2.89
N GLU A 23 0.28 3.59 -3.95
CA GLU A 23 0.19 4.05 -5.33
C GLU A 23 -1.17 4.66 -5.69
N ILE A 24 -2.26 3.93 -5.49
CA ILE A 24 -3.61 4.39 -5.89
C ILE A 24 -4.07 5.63 -5.12
N ASN A 25 -3.57 5.82 -3.89
CA ASN A 25 -3.96 6.96 -3.05
C ASN A 25 -3.07 8.17 -3.30
N SER A 26 -1.76 7.99 -3.35
CA SER A 26 -0.81 9.08 -3.60
C SER A 26 -0.95 9.70 -4.99
N TYR A 27 -1.46 8.95 -5.98
CA TYR A 27 -1.72 9.47 -7.32
C TYR A 27 -3.15 9.99 -7.52
N ASN A 28 -3.96 10.02 -6.46
CA ASN A 28 -5.34 10.47 -6.53
C ASN A 28 -5.43 12.00 -6.41
N LYS A 29 -5.32 12.72 -7.53
CA LYS A 29 -5.43 14.18 -7.58
C LYS A 29 -6.67 14.73 -6.87
N ASN A 30 -7.81 14.06 -7.00
CA ASN A 30 -9.06 14.52 -6.37
C ASN A 30 -8.95 14.58 -4.83
N TYR A 31 -8.09 13.75 -4.23
CA TYR A 31 -7.84 13.84 -2.79
C TYR A 31 -7.08 15.11 -2.41
N TYR A 32 -6.04 15.47 -3.18
CA TYR A 32 -5.26 16.69 -2.96
C TYR A 32 -6.17 17.92 -3.02
N LEU A 33 -6.94 18.08 -4.10
CA LEU A 33 -7.81 19.26 -4.27
C LEU A 33 -8.86 19.37 -3.16
N ARG A 34 -9.52 18.26 -2.78
CA ARG A 34 -10.46 18.26 -1.64
C ARG A 34 -9.79 18.56 -0.32
N SER A 35 -8.55 18.13 -0.13
CA SER A 35 -7.76 18.45 1.06
C SER A 35 -7.36 19.92 1.09
N TYR A 36 -7.05 20.51 -0.07
CA TYR A 36 -6.71 21.93 -0.18
C TYR A 36 -7.89 22.81 0.23
N GLU A 37 -9.08 22.51 -0.30
CA GLU A 37 -10.32 23.17 0.08
C GLU A 37 -10.61 23.00 1.58
N LYS A 38 -10.56 21.76 2.08
CA LYS A 38 -10.88 21.45 3.48
C LYS A 38 -9.97 22.15 4.48
N HIS A 39 -8.69 22.33 4.15
CA HIS A 39 -7.69 22.87 5.06
C HIS A 39 -7.27 24.32 4.72
N GLY A 40 -8.03 25.01 3.87
CA GLY A 40 -7.80 26.43 3.56
C GLY A 40 -6.47 26.70 2.86
N VAL A 41 -5.96 25.76 2.08
CA VAL A 41 -4.63 25.87 1.44
C VAL A 41 -4.58 27.07 0.50
N TYR A 42 -5.66 27.36 -0.25
CA TYR A 42 -5.74 28.53 -1.13
C TYR A 42 -5.50 29.85 -0.38
N ASP A 43 -6.02 29.95 0.85
CA ASP A 43 -5.85 31.13 1.69
C ASP A 43 -4.45 31.24 2.27
N VAL A 44 -3.83 30.11 2.62
CA VAL A 44 -2.48 30.06 3.20
C VAL A 44 -1.43 30.39 2.14
N THR A 45 -1.51 29.75 0.97
CA THR A 45 -0.53 29.93 -0.11
C THR A 45 -0.77 31.19 -0.94
N LYS A 46 -1.96 31.80 -0.84
CA LYS A 46 -2.42 32.91 -1.70
C LYS A 46 -2.41 32.55 -3.18
N ARG A 47 -2.61 31.27 -3.52
CA ARG A 47 -2.64 30.74 -4.89
C ARG A 47 -4.06 30.31 -5.28
N SER A 48 -4.34 30.41 -6.58
CA SER A 48 -5.62 29.96 -7.14
C SER A 48 -5.72 28.43 -7.18
N GLU A 49 -6.95 27.93 -7.32
CA GLU A 49 -7.17 26.50 -7.51
C GLU A 49 -6.48 25.94 -8.76
N GLU A 50 -6.51 26.70 -9.86
CA GLU A 50 -5.87 26.32 -11.12
C GLU A 50 -4.35 26.15 -10.95
N ASP A 51 -3.71 27.11 -10.27
CA ASP A 51 -2.27 27.09 -10.02
C ASP A 51 -1.87 25.89 -9.14
N LEU A 52 -2.54 25.67 -8.00
CA LEU A 52 -2.26 24.51 -7.16
C LEU A 52 -2.59 23.17 -7.85
N SER A 53 -3.57 23.16 -8.76
CA SER A 53 -3.92 22.00 -9.57
C SER A 53 -2.83 21.64 -10.58
N VAL A 54 -2.13 22.64 -11.14
CA VAL A 54 -0.94 22.44 -11.99
C VAL A 54 0.21 21.87 -11.16
N ILE A 55 0.57 22.52 -10.05
CA ILE A 55 1.66 22.07 -9.15
C ILE A 55 1.41 20.63 -8.69
N THR A 56 0.16 20.29 -8.38
CA THR A 56 -0.20 18.91 -7.97
C THR A 56 -0.01 17.89 -9.10
N ASN A 57 -0.23 18.25 -10.36
CA ASN A 57 0.08 17.35 -11.48
C ASN A 57 1.58 17.11 -11.60
N ASP A 58 2.38 18.15 -11.37
CA ASP A 58 3.83 18.06 -11.42
C ASP A 58 4.35 17.18 -10.28
N ILE A 59 3.85 17.36 -9.05
CA ILE A 59 4.12 16.45 -7.92
C ILE A 59 3.76 15.00 -8.29
N ILE A 60 2.54 14.75 -8.76
CA ILE A 60 2.09 13.37 -9.06
C ILE A 60 2.92 12.76 -10.21
N SER A 61 3.28 13.54 -11.22
CA SER A 61 4.12 13.09 -12.35
C SER A 61 5.53 12.79 -11.88
N TYR A 62 6.09 13.63 -11.01
CA TYR A 62 7.38 13.42 -10.37
C TYR A 62 7.38 12.14 -9.52
N LEU A 63 6.36 11.91 -8.67
CA LEU A 63 6.24 10.68 -7.87
C LEU A 63 6.12 9.42 -8.74
N LYS A 64 5.52 9.53 -9.94
CA LYS A 64 5.48 8.45 -10.94
C LYS A 64 6.81 8.24 -11.68
N GLY A 65 7.83 9.06 -11.43
CA GLY A 65 9.08 9.07 -12.18
C GLY A 65 8.90 9.44 -13.65
N HIS A 66 7.94 10.32 -13.96
CA HIS A 66 7.70 10.85 -15.31
C HIS A 66 8.28 12.27 -15.45
N GLY A 67 9.55 12.42 -15.08
CA GLY A 67 10.30 13.68 -15.06
C GLY A 67 11.27 13.72 -13.89
N GLY A 68 12.11 14.74 -13.88
CA GLY A 68 13.04 15.08 -12.81
C GLY A 68 12.70 16.43 -12.18
N ASP A 69 13.70 17.04 -11.56
CA ASP A 69 13.54 18.26 -10.76
C ASP A 69 13.04 19.46 -11.56
N GLU A 70 13.14 19.42 -12.89
CA GLU A 70 12.58 20.42 -13.78
C GLU A 70 11.06 20.60 -13.61
N LEU A 71 10.34 19.57 -13.11
CA LEU A 71 8.92 19.67 -12.78
C LEU A 71 8.66 20.45 -11.48
N LEU A 72 9.62 20.46 -10.55
CA LEU A 72 9.43 20.98 -9.19
C LEU A 72 10.12 22.33 -8.97
N THR A 73 11.26 22.55 -9.62
CA THR A 73 12.07 23.77 -9.52
C THR A 73 11.30 25.07 -9.81
N PRO A 74 10.31 25.11 -10.73
CA PRO A 74 9.50 26.31 -10.94
C PRO A 74 8.62 26.70 -9.74
N HIS A 75 8.33 25.76 -8.84
CA HIS A 75 7.32 25.90 -7.79
C HIS A 75 7.91 25.92 -6.38
N PHE A 76 8.98 25.16 -6.16
CA PHE A 76 9.56 24.86 -4.86
C PHE A 76 10.99 25.36 -4.75
N ASN A 77 11.42 25.68 -3.53
CA ASN A 77 12.81 26.06 -3.27
C ASN A 77 13.76 24.85 -3.33
N GLU A 78 15.06 25.11 -3.32
CA GLU A 78 16.09 24.05 -3.45
C GLU A 78 15.95 22.95 -2.40
N ARG A 79 15.68 23.31 -1.14
CA ARG A 79 15.53 22.35 -0.05
C ARG A 79 14.32 21.42 -0.27
N GLU A 80 13.19 21.99 -0.67
CA GLU A 80 11.97 21.24 -0.97
C GLU A 80 12.16 20.29 -2.16
N VAL A 81 12.88 20.73 -3.21
CA VAL A 81 13.22 19.87 -4.36
C VAL A 81 14.15 18.73 -3.95
N LEU A 82 15.18 19.01 -3.15
CA LEU A 82 16.08 17.98 -2.64
C LEU A 82 15.34 16.96 -1.77
N HIS A 83 14.44 17.41 -0.89
CA HIS A 83 13.58 16.50 -0.13
C HIS A 83 12.72 15.62 -1.04
N MET A 84 12.17 16.18 -2.12
CA MET A 84 11.38 15.40 -3.06
C MET A 84 12.18 14.34 -3.80
N ARG A 85 13.48 14.52 -4.04
CA ARG A 85 14.34 13.45 -4.58
C ARG A 85 14.33 12.22 -3.65
N ASP A 86 14.51 12.44 -2.35
CA ASP A 86 14.45 11.37 -1.35
C ASP A 86 13.07 10.67 -1.35
N VAL A 87 12.00 11.45 -1.48
CA VAL A 87 10.63 10.92 -1.60
C VAL A 87 10.45 10.13 -2.90
N GLN A 88 10.97 10.59 -4.03
CA GLN A 88 10.88 9.88 -5.30
C GLN A 88 11.61 8.53 -5.23
N ASP A 89 12.77 8.48 -4.60
CA ASP A 89 13.49 7.22 -4.36
C ASP A 89 12.70 6.24 -3.49
N LEU A 90 11.99 6.74 -2.48
CA LEU A 90 11.08 5.92 -1.69
C LEU A 90 9.90 5.39 -2.54
N PHE A 91 9.34 6.20 -3.44
CA PHE A 91 8.31 5.76 -4.39
C PHE A 91 8.86 4.78 -5.45
N ASN A 92 10.11 4.95 -5.90
CA ASN A 92 10.82 4.03 -6.80
C ASN A 92 11.00 2.66 -6.13
N LEU A 93 11.42 2.66 -4.86
CA LEU A 93 11.53 1.46 -4.04
C LEU A 93 10.17 0.77 -3.86
N ALA A 94 9.12 1.54 -3.50
CA ALA A 94 7.78 1.00 -3.35
C ALA A 94 7.26 0.36 -4.65
N ARG A 95 7.50 0.98 -5.81
CA ARG A 95 7.16 0.41 -7.13
C ARG A 95 7.94 -0.87 -7.42
N THR A 96 9.23 -0.91 -7.13
CA THR A 96 10.07 -2.10 -7.27
C THR A 96 9.53 -3.25 -6.41
N ILE A 97 9.26 -2.98 -5.13
CA ILE A 97 8.66 -3.95 -4.20
C ILE A 97 7.33 -4.44 -4.72
N LYS A 98 6.46 -3.55 -5.22
CA LYS A 98 5.15 -3.90 -5.80
C LYS A 98 5.30 -4.93 -6.92
N TYR A 99 6.14 -4.67 -7.92
CA TYR A 99 6.29 -5.56 -9.08
C TYR A 99 6.93 -6.91 -8.72
N ILE A 100 8.00 -6.90 -7.93
CA ILE A 100 8.65 -8.14 -7.47
C ILE A 100 7.68 -8.98 -6.64
N SER A 101 7.01 -8.34 -5.68
CA SER A 101 6.06 -9.01 -4.80
C SER A 101 4.85 -9.57 -5.55
N PHE A 102 4.38 -8.87 -6.58
CA PHE A 102 3.35 -9.36 -7.48
C PHE A 102 3.77 -10.64 -8.21
N LEU A 103 4.94 -10.62 -8.85
CA LEU A 103 5.47 -11.77 -9.61
C LEU A 103 5.72 -12.98 -8.70
N VAL A 104 6.31 -12.76 -7.52
CA VAL A 104 6.53 -13.83 -6.52
C VAL A 104 5.21 -14.42 -6.06
N SER A 105 4.22 -13.58 -5.72
CA SER A 105 2.90 -14.04 -5.28
C SER A 105 2.22 -14.86 -6.38
N LEU A 106 2.26 -14.38 -7.63
CA LEU A 106 1.67 -15.05 -8.78
C LEU A 106 2.31 -16.41 -9.03
N ALA A 107 3.64 -16.50 -8.99
CA ALA A 107 4.38 -17.74 -9.17
C ALA A 107 4.04 -18.78 -8.09
N ILE A 108 3.97 -18.37 -6.82
CA ILE A 108 3.64 -19.28 -5.72
C ILE A 108 2.18 -19.72 -5.78
N ILE A 109 1.24 -18.81 -6.09
CA ILE A 109 -0.17 -19.15 -6.30
C ILE A 109 -0.29 -20.17 -7.44
N PHE A 110 0.35 -19.92 -8.58
CA PHE A 110 0.38 -20.85 -9.71
C PHE A 110 0.92 -22.23 -9.31
N LEU A 111 2.01 -22.28 -8.53
CA LEU A 111 2.57 -23.53 -8.04
C LEU A 111 1.58 -24.33 -7.18
N PHE A 112 0.88 -23.67 -6.25
CA PHE A 112 -0.15 -24.33 -5.43
C PHE A 112 -1.31 -24.84 -6.30
N LEU A 113 -1.76 -24.06 -7.29
CA LEU A 113 -2.83 -24.45 -8.21
C LEU A 113 -2.41 -25.63 -9.10
N TYR A 114 -1.21 -25.59 -9.67
CA TYR A 114 -0.65 -26.66 -10.49
C TYR A 114 -0.56 -27.98 -9.72
N ARG A 115 -0.18 -27.92 -8.44
CA ARG A 115 -0.15 -29.09 -7.54
C ARG A 115 -1.52 -29.48 -6.97
N LYS A 116 -2.60 -28.79 -7.38
CA LYS A 116 -3.97 -28.98 -6.87
C LYS A 116 -4.09 -28.84 -5.34
N GLU A 117 -3.22 -28.04 -4.73
CA GLU A 117 -3.14 -27.85 -3.27
C GLU A 117 -4.11 -26.77 -2.77
N TYR A 118 -5.36 -26.80 -3.25
CA TYR A 118 -6.35 -25.74 -3.03
C TYR A 118 -6.64 -25.44 -1.55
N ILE A 119 -6.66 -26.47 -0.69
CA ILE A 119 -6.87 -26.32 0.75
C ILE A 119 -5.70 -25.54 1.38
N SER A 120 -4.47 -25.87 1.02
CA SER A 120 -3.28 -25.21 1.58
C SER A 120 -3.16 -23.77 1.12
N LEU A 121 -3.43 -23.51 -0.17
CA LEU A 121 -3.50 -22.15 -0.72
C LEU A 121 -4.59 -21.33 -0.01
N GLY A 122 -5.80 -21.88 0.07
CA GLY A 122 -6.94 -21.20 0.68
C GLY A 122 -6.70 -20.83 2.15
N ARG A 123 -6.14 -21.77 2.93
CA ARG A 123 -5.75 -21.51 4.33
C ARG A 123 -4.65 -20.46 4.44
N THR A 124 -3.66 -20.50 3.55
CA THR A 124 -2.56 -19.52 3.54
C THR A 124 -3.10 -18.11 3.32
N LEU A 125 -3.93 -17.93 2.28
CA LEU A 125 -4.50 -16.63 1.93
C LEU A 125 -5.49 -16.11 2.98
N PHE A 126 -6.27 -17.00 3.61
CA PHE A 126 -7.26 -16.60 4.62
C PHE A 126 -6.60 -16.32 5.97
N TYR A 127 -5.87 -17.29 6.52
CA TYR A 127 -5.35 -17.19 7.90
C TYR A 127 -4.04 -16.40 8.00
N GLY A 128 -3.20 -16.46 6.96
CA GLY A 128 -1.85 -15.89 6.98
C GLY A 128 -1.81 -14.40 7.30
N PRO A 129 -2.62 -13.54 6.65
CA PRO A 129 -2.58 -12.10 6.89
C PRO A 129 -3.12 -11.62 8.24
N PHE A 130 -3.75 -12.47 9.09
CA PHE A 130 -4.41 -11.98 10.32
C PHE A 130 -3.46 -11.27 11.29
N PHE A 131 -2.20 -11.67 11.36
CA PHE A 131 -1.23 -10.98 12.23
C PHE A 131 -1.01 -9.51 11.83
N LEU A 132 -1.19 -9.17 10.55
CA LEU A 132 -1.03 -7.80 10.05
C LEU A 132 -2.11 -6.89 10.61
N TYR A 133 -3.32 -7.37 10.85
CA TYR A 133 -4.39 -6.56 11.44
C TYR A 133 -3.98 -6.05 12.82
N PHE A 134 -3.34 -6.90 13.63
CA PHE A 134 -2.83 -6.49 14.94
C PHE A 134 -1.76 -5.38 14.80
N LEU A 135 -0.78 -5.57 13.92
CA LEU A 135 0.27 -4.58 13.67
C LEU A 135 -0.31 -3.25 13.15
N LEU A 136 -1.23 -3.31 12.20
CA LEU A 136 -1.88 -2.12 11.62
C LEU A 136 -2.73 -1.37 12.64
N ILE A 137 -3.50 -2.09 13.47
CA ILE A 137 -4.30 -1.48 14.54
C ILE A 137 -3.37 -0.79 15.54
N LEU A 138 -2.27 -1.44 15.94
CA LEU A 138 -1.28 -0.84 16.83
C LEU A 138 -0.71 0.45 16.21
N LEU A 139 -0.23 0.39 14.96
CA LEU A 139 0.31 1.57 14.27
C LEU A 139 -0.73 2.69 14.14
N ALA A 140 -1.98 2.36 13.83
CA ALA A 140 -3.07 3.33 13.73
C ALA A 140 -3.38 4.00 15.09
N ILE A 141 -3.36 3.25 16.19
CA ILE A 141 -3.53 3.79 17.55
C ILE A 141 -2.36 4.70 17.94
N LEU A 142 -1.14 4.31 17.59
CA LEU A 142 0.04 5.12 17.88
C LEU A 142 -0.03 6.43 17.10
N ALA A 143 -0.22 6.36 15.77
CA ALA A 143 -0.31 7.52 14.90
C ALA A 143 -1.49 8.45 15.24
N SER A 144 -2.61 7.92 15.75
CA SER A 144 -3.76 8.76 16.14
C SER A 144 -3.57 9.51 17.45
N LYS A 145 -2.66 9.07 18.32
CA LYS A 145 -2.34 9.76 19.57
C LYS A 145 -1.41 10.95 19.38
N ASP A 146 -0.44 10.81 18.48
CA ASP A 146 0.60 11.82 18.26
C ASP A 146 1.17 11.67 16.84
N PHE A 147 0.42 12.16 15.86
CA PHE A 147 0.79 11.98 14.45
C PHE A 147 2.12 12.65 14.15
N THR A 148 2.35 13.88 14.61
CA THR A 148 3.61 14.63 14.43
C THR A 148 4.83 13.81 14.87
N LYS A 149 4.76 13.15 16.04
CA LYS A 149 5.85 12.28 16.53
C LYS A 149 6.12 11.08 15.63
N TYR A 150 5.07 10.35 15.24
CA TYR A 150 5.26 9.17 14.39
C TYR A 150 5.61 9.53 12.94
N PHE A 151 5.16 10.70 12.46
CA PHE A 151 5.60 11.28 11.20
C PHE A 151 7.07 11.65 11.26
N THR A 152 7.55 12.20 12.38
CA THR A 152 8.98 12.45 12.61
C THR A 152 9.78 11.14 12.58
N TYR A 153 9.32 10.10 13.30
CA TYR A 153 10.00 8.80 13.25
C TYR A 153 9.99 8.16 11.85
N PHE A 154 8.93 8.36 11.07
CA PHE A 154 8.93 7.93 9.67
C PHE A 154 10.09 8.58 8.91
N HIS A 155 10.28 9.90 9.01
CA HIS A 155 11.38 10.58 8.33
C HIS A 155 12.74 10.09 8.82
N LEU A 156 12.92 9.91 10.13
CA LEU A 156 14.19 9.41 10.70
C LEU A 156 14.51 7.95 10.32
N VAL A 157 13.51 7.16 9.92
CA VAL A 157 13.71 5.79 9.44
C VAL A 157 14.13 5.76 7.96
N PHE A 158 13.59 6.67 7.14
CA PHE A 158 13.80 6.67 5.70
C PHE A 158 14.85 7.65 5.20
N PHE A 159 15.17 8.69 5.98
CA PHE A 159 16.08 9.77 5.59
C PHE A 159 17.15 9.96 6.65
N ASP A 160 18.39 10.18 6.21
CA ASP A 160 19.59 10.40 7.02
C ASP A 160 20.00 11.87 7.09
N ASN A 161 19.17 12.76 6.54
CA ASN A 161 19.37 14.19 6.45
C ASN A 161 18.18 14.96 7.06
N ASP A 162 18.27 16.29 7.06
CA ASP A 162 17.24 17.16 7.63
C ASP A 162 16.31 17.81 6.60
N LEU A 163 16.44 17.53 5.30
CA LEU A 163 15.76 18.25 4.21
C LEU A 163 14.24 18.27 4.33
N TRP A 164 13.67 17.26 4.99
CA TRP A 164 12.23 17.13 5.26
C TRP A 164 11.70 18.09 6.33
N ILE A 165 12.58 18.77 7.08
CA ILE A 165 12.18 19.81 8.04
C ILE A 165 11.96 21.11 7.26
N LEU A 166 10.70 21.43 7.01
CA LEU A 166 10.26 22.60 6.23
C LEU A 166 9.62 23.67 7.15
N ASP A 167 9.80 24.95 6.81
CA ASP A 167 9.20 26.07 7.53
C ASP A 167 7.80 26.39 6.95
N PRO A 168 6.71 26.19 7.71
CA PRO A 168 5.35 26.45 7.23
C PRO A 168 5.06 27.92 6.90
N ARG A 169 5.95 28.85 7.26
CA ARG A 169 5.81 30.27 6.92
C ARG A 169 6.35 30.61 5.53
N THR A 170 7.25 29.81 4.98
CA THR A 170 7.96 30.12 3.73
C THR A 170 7.89 29.00 2.69
N ASP A 171 7.82 27.74 3.11
CA ASP A 171 7.95 26.59 2.23
C ASP A 171 6.58 26.17 1.70
N LEU A 172 6.42 26.21 0.38
CA LEU A 172 5.14 25.99 -0.30
C LEU A 172 4.63 24.56 -0.11
N MET A 173 5.52 23.56 -0.13
CA MET A 173 5.23 22.14 -0.01
C MET A 173 4.44 21.83 1.25
N ILE A 174 4.91 22.29 2.41
CA ILE A 174 4.27 22.02 3.70
C ILE A 174 3.01 22.88 3.90
N GLN A 175 2.92 24.05 3.26
CA GLN A 175 1.68 24.83 3.18
C GLN A 175 0.61 24.11 2.36
N MET A 176 0.99 23.46 1.26
CA MET A 176 0.10 22.68 0.40
C MET A 176 -0.31 21.34 1.04
N LEU A 177 0.64 20.68 1.69
CA LEU A 177 0.50 19.34 2.25
C LEU A 177 0.66 19.41 3.77
N PRO A 178 -0.24 20.08 4.51
CA PRO A 178 -0.12 20.19 5.96
C PRO A 178 -0.28 18.82 6.62
N GLU A 179 0.05 18.72 7.91
CA GLU A 179 -0.04 17.46 8.68
C GLU A 179 -1.39 16.73 8.48
N ALA A 180 -2.51 17.47 8.46
CA ALA A 180 -3.84 16.91 8.26
C ALA A 180 -4.03 16.23 6.89
N PHE A 181 -3.31 16.68 5.84
CA PHE A 181 -3.25 15.99 4.55
C PHE A 181 -2.59 14.62 4.71
N PHE A 182 -1.43 14.54 5.37
CA PHE A 182 -0.72 13.28 5.56
C PHE A 182 -1.47 12.30 6.48
N MET A 183 -2.14 12.80 7.53
CA MET A 183 -3.03 11.99 8.37
C MET A 183 -4.15 11.34 7.55
N GLY A 184 -4.83 12.15 6.73
CA GLY A 184 -5.90 11.64 5.87
C GLY A 184 -5.38 10.68 4.80
N MET A 185 -4.19 10.93 4.26
CA MET A 185 -3.55 10.03 3.31
C MET A 185 -3.20 8.68 3.94
N ALA A 186 -2.60 8.69 5.12
CA ALA A 186 -2.28 7.47 5.87
C ALA A 186 -3.54 6.64 6.17
N LEU A 187 -4.63 7.30 6.58
CA LEU A 187 -5.92 6.63 6.79
C LEU A 187 -6.46 5.99 5.51
N ARG A 188 -6.40 6.70 4.38
CA ARG A 188 -6.89 6.17 3.09
C ARG A 188 -6.07 4.97 2.63
N ILE A 189 -4.75 5.02 2.76
CA ILE A 189 -3.85 3.90 2.45
C ILE A 189 -4.18 2.69 3.34
N LEU A 190 -4.36 2.92 4.65
CA LEU A 190 -4.76 1.89 5.60
C LEU A 190 -6.08 1.23 5.19
N LEU A 191 -7.12 2.03 4.91
CA LEU A 191 -8.44 1.51 4.54
C LEU A 191 -8.41 0.72 3.24
N SER A 192 -7.75 1.23 2.18
CA SER A 192 -7.64 0.48 0.93
C SER A 192 -6.86 -0.82 1.10
N PHE A 193 -5.79 -0.79 1.91
CA PHE A 193 -5.01 -1.98 2.20
C PHE A 193 -5.84 -3.05 2.92
N LEU A 194 -6.62 -2.66 3.94
CA LEU A 194 -7.53 -3.55 4.65
C LEU A 194 -8.62 -4.13 3.73
N VAL A 195 -9.11 -3.35 2.77
CA VAL A 195 -10.06 -3.83 1.75
C VAL A 195 -9.42 -4.90 0.87
N PHE A 196 -8.21 -4.68 0.34
CA PHE A 196 -7.51 -5.67 -0.47
C PHE A 196 -7.18 -6.95 0.31
N LEU A 197 -6.74 -6.82 1.57
CA LEU A 197 -6.54 -7.97 2.46
C LEU A 197 -7.83 -8.76 2.66
N SER A 198 -8.95 -8.07 2.87
CA SER A 198 -10.26 -8.73 3.04
C SER A 198 -10.69 -9.48 1.77
N ILE A 199 -10.46 -8.88 0.59
CA ILE A 199 -10.74 -9.52 -0.71
C ILE A 199 -9.92 -10.81 -0.87
N ILE A 200 -8.60 -10.77 -0.61
CA ILE A 200 -7.77 -11.96 -0.77
C ILE A 200 -8.11 -13.05 0.25
N GLN A 201 -8.52 -12.69 1.46
CA GLN A 201 -9.02 -13.64 2.44
C GLN A 201 -10.32 -14.31 1.96
N ILE A 202 -11.28 -13.54 1.43
CA ILE A 202 -12.51 -14.10 0.85
C ILE A 202 -12.18 -15.08 -0.28
N ILE A 203 -11.27 -14.72 -1.19
CA ILE A 203 -10.77 -15.62 -2.24
C ILE A 203 -10.16 -16.88 -1.63
N GLY A 204 -9.30 -16.72 -0.63
CA GLY A 204 -8.70 -17.83 0.12
C GLY A 204 -9.77 -18.78 0.68
N LYS A 205 -10.84 -18.24 1.27
CA LYS A 205 -11.93 -19.03 1.82
C LYS A 205 -12.69 -19.81 0.75
N ILE A 206 -12.89 -19.22 -0.43
CA ILE A 206 -13.51 -19.89 -1.58
C ILE A 206 -12.64 -21.08 -2.04
N TYR A 207 -11.33 -20.88 -2.18
CA TYR A 207 -10.41 -21.96 -2.57
C TYR A 207 -10.32 -23.07 -1.54
N GLU A 208 -10.32 -22.74 -0.24
CA GLU A 208 -10.37 -23.74 0.83
C GLU A 208 -11.64 -24.61 0.70
N ARG A 209 -12.81 -23.98 0.56
CA ARG A 209 -14.09 -24.69 0.40
C ARG A 209 -14.13 -25.57 -0.85
N ARG A 210 -13.59 -25.10 -1.98
CA ARG A 210 -13.50 -25.88 -3.22
C ARG A 210 -12.59 -27.11 -3.04
N GLY A 211 -11.45 -26.92 -2.39
CA GLY A 211 -10.53 -28.01 -2.09
C GLY A 211 -11.16 -29.09 -1.20
N LEU A 212 -11.89 -28.68 -0.16
CA LEU A 212 -12.59 -29.61 0.74
C LEU A 212 -13.67 -30.42 0.02
N LYS A 213 -14.53 -29.78 -0.79
CA LYS A 213 -15.55 -30.47 -1.59
C LYS A 213 -14.93 -31.49 -2.56
N SER A 214 -13.84 -31.13 -3.23
CA SER A 214 -13.15 -32.06 -4.14
C SER A 214 -12.59 -33.28 -3.41
N TYR A 215 -12.09 -33.10 -2.18
CA TYR A 215 -11.58 -34.19 -1.35
C TYR A 215 -12.71 -35.11 -0.86
N GLU A 216 -13.82 -34.53 -0.41
CA GLU A 216 -15.01 -35.26 0.03
C GLU A 216 -15.56 -36.15 -1.10
N ASN A 217 -15.72 -35.60 -2.31
CA ASN A 217 -16.21 -36.33 -3.48
C ASN A 217 -15.32 -37.54 -3.82
N LEU A 218 -14.00 -37.34 -3.89
CA LEU A 218 -13.03 -38.43 -4.14
C LEU A 218 -13.09 -39.51 -3.07
N SER A 219 -13.21 -39.12 -1.79
CA SER A 219 -13.30 -40.07 -0.69
C SER A 219 -14.60 -40.88 -0.70
N GLY A 220 -15.70 -40.27 -1.13
CA GLY A 220 -17.00 -40.92 -1.29
C GLY A 220 -16.99 -41.94 -2.43
N GLU A 221 -16.42 -41.59 -3.58
CA GLU A 221 -16.26 -42.51 -4.73
C GLU A 221 -15.42 -43.74 -4.37
N ILE A 222 -14.29 -43.55 -3.68
CA ILE A 222 -13.42 -44.66 -3.26
C ILE A 222 -14.18 -45.60 -2.32
N LYS A 223 -14.89 -45.08 -1.32
CA LYS A 223 -15.69 -45.90 -0.41
C LYS A 223 -16.79 -46.66 -1.15
N GLY A 224 -17.54 -45.99 -2.04
CA GLY A 224 -18.61 -46.62 -2.82
C GLY A 224 -18.12 -47.75 -3.75
N ASN A 225 -16.92 -47.62 -4.32
CA ASN A 225 -16.33 -48.65 -5.17
C ASN A 225 -15.82 -49.87 -4.39
N ILE A 226 -15.43 -49.70 -3.11
CA ILE A 226 -15.04 -50.83 -2.24
C ILE A 226 -16.27 -51.67 -1.88
N PHE A 227 -17.40 -51.04 -1.54
CA PHE A 227 -18.63 -51.75 -1.18
C PHE A 227 -19.32 -52.47 -2.35
N LYS A 228 -19.08 -52.04 -3.60
CA LYS A 228 -19.61 -52.72 -4.80
C LYS A 228 -18.82 -53.94 -5.26
N LYS A 229 -17.65 -54.22 -4.64
CA LYS A 229 -16.77 -55.35 -5.00
C LYS A 229 -16.83 -56.53 -4.00
N GLN A 230 -17.76 -56.50 -3.05
CA GLN A 230 -18.11 -57.60 -2.14
C GLN A 230 -19.48 -58.14 -2.53
#